data_AF-A0A353LW77-F1
#
_entry.id   AF-A0A353LW77-F1
#
_cell.length_a   1.000
_cell.length_b   1.000
_cell.length_c   1.000
_cell.angle_alpha   90.00
_cell.angle_beta   90.00
_cell.angle_gamma   90.00
#
_symmetry.space_group_name_H-M   'P 1'
#
loop_
_entity.id
_entity.type
_entity.pdbx_description
1 polymer ?
#
loop_
_entity_poly.entity_id
_entity_poly.type
_entity_poly.pdbx_seq_one_letter_code
_entity_poly.pdbx_strand_id
1 'polypeptide(L)'
;MNIVIVGMGKLGHKLAEMLANSDNNVKVVDVNEVALSRVVNRVDALAIKGNGIQLELMESLDMNKTDLMVAVTSSDETNVLICLMAKNLGCGRVAARVRNPEYANQIGFFKEQLGVDFITNPELDMALDVARYILRGYSAHMESFAGGKVGLFDVPMQTLPHLVGKRLQDIDEFKQILVAALHRDGEVVIPSGATQLEEQDILYLIGRRETLTSFSRGLSLIGERRVTRKVMILGGGRAGFYLAQRLLASGLIVKVIEQSEERCNYLAGSLKGALVICGDGTDLDLLQDENVAEMDALVSVTGNDEENLMLALLGKQQGVPKVVAKVSRSNFVPIIEQLGIDRAVNPVLISAG
;
A
#
# COMPACT_ATOMS: atom_id res chain seq x y z
N MET A 1 -22.47 -11.06 11.92
CA MET A 1 -22.76 -11.19 10.48
C MET A 1 -22.44 -12.60 10.00
N ASN A 2 -23.09 -13.08 8.93
CA ASN A 2 -22.74 -14.32 8.24
C ASN A 2 -21.74 -14.00 7.13
N ILE A 3 -20.53 -14.54 7.24
CA ILE A 3 -19.41 -14.22 6.36
C ILE A 3 -18.90 -15.51 5.71
N VAL A 4 -18.67 -15.47 4.40
CA VAL A 4 -18.05 -16.58 3.65
C VAL A 4 -16.75 -16.09 3.03
N ILE A 5 -15.64 -16.77 3.31
CA ILE A 5 -14.33 -16.45 2.74
C ILE A 5 -13.88 -17.62 1.86
N VAL A 6 -13.65 -17.36 0.58
CA VAL A 6 -13.20 -18.36 -0.39
C VAL A 6 -11.74 -18.12 -0.75
N GLY A 7 -10.89 -19.10 -0.45
CA GLY A 7 -9.44 -19.05 -0.58
C GLY A 7 -8.74 -18.80 0.76
N MET A 8 -8.08 -19.82 1.30
CA MET A 8 -7.33 -19.83 2.57
C MET A 8 -5.81 -19.67 2.34
N GLY A 9 -5.46 -18.73 1.46
CA GLY A 9 -4.08 -18.24 1.33
C GLY A 9 -3.71 -17.30 2.49
N LYS A 10 -2.56 -16.59 2.35
CA LYS A 10 -2.08 -15.63 3.36
C LYS A 10 -3.15 -14.58 3.74
N LEU A 11 -3.81 -13.99 2.75
CA LEU A 11 -4.86 -12.97 2.97
C LEU A 11 -6.13 -13.58 3.57
N GLY A 12 -6.63 -14.69 3.02
CA GLY A 12 -7.85 -15.33 3.53
C GLY A 12 -7.72 -15.80 4.97
N HIS A 13 -6.57 -16.35 5.35
CA HIS A 13 -6.31 -16.71 6.74
C HIS A 13 -6.32 -15.47 7.65
N LYS A 14 -5.72 -14.36 7.22
CA LYS A 14 -5.69 -13.14 8.03
C LYS A 14 -7.08 -12.51 8.18
N LEU A 15 -7.86 -12.50 7.10
CA LEU A 15 -9.26 -12.05 7.13
C LEU A 15 -10.11 -12.94 8.05
N ALA A 16 -9.93 -14.26 8.01
CA ALA A 16 -10.62 -15.17 8.93
C ALA A 16 -10.27 -14.86 10.38
N GLU A 17 -8.98 -14.69 10.71
CA GLU A 17 -8.53 -14.31 12.06
C GLU A 17 -9.14 -12.97 12.55
N MET A 18 -9.30 -11.99 11.66
CA MET A 18 -9.81 -10.66 12.02
C MET A 18 -11.34 -10.61 12.12
N LEU A 19 -12.04 -11.42 11.32
CA LEU A 19 -13.49 -11.40 11.23
C LEU A 19 -14.15 -12.39 12.18
N ALA A 20 -13.45 -13.42 12.63
CA ALA A 20 -13.96 -14.42 13.58
C ALA A 20 -13.93 -13.91 15.02
N ASN A 21 -14.73 -12.89 15.28
CA ASN A 21 -15.06 -12.41 16.62
C ASN A 21 -16.46 -12.90 17.01
N SER A 22 -16.86 -12.73 18.28
CA SER A 22 -18.11 -13.25 18.83
C SER A 22 -19.39 -12.84 18.08
N ASP A 23 -19.34 -11.76 17.31
CA ASP A 23 -20.51 -11.23 16.59
C ASP A 23 -20.66 -11.79 15.17
N ASN A 24 -19.72 -12.64 14.72
CA ASN A 24 -19.65 -13.11 13.34
C ASN A 24 -19.62 -14.64 13.21
N ASN A 25 -20.40 -15.15 12.28
CA ASN A 25 -20.37 -16.55 11.85
C ASN A 25 -19.54 -16.64 10.57
N VAL A 26 -18.32 -17.18 10.69
CA VAL A 26 -17.38 -17.26 9.56
C VAL A 26 -17.37 -18.68 8.99
N LYS A 27 -17.66 -18.81 7.69
CA LYS A 27 -17.41 -20.02 6.90
C LYS A 27 -16.19 -19.80 6.00
N VAL A 28 -15.27 -20.75 5.98
CA VAL A 28 -14.08 -20.70 5.12
C VAL A 28 -14.08 -21.84 4.11
N VAL A 29 -13.75 -21.52 2.86
CA VAL A 29 -13.77 -22.46 1.73
C VAL A 29 -12.41 -22.50 1.06
N ASP A 30 -11.85 -23.70 0.84
CA ASP A 30 -10.66 -23.89 0.02
C ASP A 30 -10.61 -25.32 -0.55
N VAL A 31 -9.88 -25.52 -1.64
CA VAL A 31 -9.61 -26.86 -2.21
C VAL A 31 -8.52 -27.60 -1.42
N ASN A 32 -7.65 -26.85 -0.74
CA ASN A 32 -6.52 -27.34 0.02
C ASN A 32 -6.90 -27.59 1.48
N GLU A 33 -7.01 -28.87 1.81
CA GLU A 33 -7.34 -29.35 3.16
C GLU A 33 -6.29 -28.95 4.21
N VAL A 34 -5.01 -28.89 3.86
CA VAL A 34 -3.95 -28.44 4.76
C VAL A 34 -4.12 -26.97 5.12
N ALA A 35 -4.55 -26.14 4.17
CA ALA A 35 -4.82 -24.73 4.42
C ALA A 35 -6.03 -24.54 5.37
N LEU A 36 -7.11 -25.30 5.14
CA LEU A 36 -8.30 -25.28 6.00
C LEU A 36 -7.98 -25.69 7.45
N SER A 37 -7.25 -26.79 7.63
CA SER A 37 -6.88 -27.27 8.96
C SER A 37 -6.05 -26.26 9.76
N ARG A 38 -5.21 -25.45 9.08
CA ARG A 38 -4.43 -24.40 9.75
C ARG A 38 -5.32 -23.29 10.31
N VAL A 39 -6.39 -22.93 9.60
CA VAL A 39 -7.33 -21.88 10.01
C VAL A 39 -8.19 -22.36 11.18
N VAL A 40 -8.79 -23.55 11.07
CA VAL A 40 -9.67 -24.13 12.13
C VAL A 40 -8.93 -24.29 13.46
N ASN A 41 -7.64 -24.59 13.44
CA ASN A 41 -6.84 -24.72 14.66
C ASN A 41 -6.61 -23.40 15.40
N ARG A 42 -6.91 -22.25 14.79
CA ARG A 42 -6.64 -20.91 15.33
C ARG A 42 -7.89 -20.05 15.48
N VAL A 43 -8.91 -20.36 14.70
CA VAL A 43 -10.06 -19.48 14.46
C VAL A 43 -11.33 -20.32 14.56
N ASP A 44 -12.34 -19.79 15.27
CA ASP A 44 -13.67 -20.40 15.31
C ASP A 44 -14.39 -20.12 13.98
N ALA A 45 -14.19 -21.00 13.01
CA ALA A 45 -14.76 -20.90 11.68
C ALA A 45 -15.15 -22.30 11.15
N LEU A 46 -16.26 -22.35 10.42
CA LEU A 46 -16.68 -23.57 9.73
C LEU A 46 -15.87 -23.76 8.45
N ALA A 47 -15.01 -24.79 8.41
CA ALA A 47 -14.22 -25.12 7.22
C ALA A 47 -14.96 -26.06 6.27
N ILE A 48 -14.97 -25.71 4.98
CA ILE A 48 -15.63 -26.46 3.92
C ILE A 48 -14.62 -26.69 2.81
N LYS A 49 -14.33 -27.96 2.52
CA LYS A 49 -13.45 -28.33 1.41
C LYS A 49 -14.24 -28.29 0.11
N GLY A 50 -13.80 -27.47 -0.84
CA GLY A 50 -14.48 -27.36 -2.13
C GLY A 50 -13.94 -26.24 -3.01
N ASN A 51 -14.37 -26.23 -4.26
CA ASN A 51 -14.02 -25.19 -5.21
C ASN A 51 -15.17 -24.17 -5.32
N GLY A 52 -14.89 -22.90 -4.99
CA GLY A 52 -15.91 -21.83 -4.97
C GLY A 52 -16.56 -21.52 -6.32
N ILE A 53 -16.07 -22.06 -7.44
CA ILE A 53 -16.73 -21.94 -8.76
C ILE A 53 -17.80 -23.03 -8.98
N GLN A 54 -17.89 -24.02 -8.09
CA GLN A 54 -18.90 -25.08 -8.20
C GLN A 54 -20.24 -24.56 -7.67
N LEU A 55 -21.24 -24.53 -8.55
CA LEU A 55 -22.57 -24.03 -8.21
C LEU A 55 -23.19 -24.78 -7.03
N GLU A 56 -23.10 -26.12 -7.02
CA GLU A 56 -23.61 -26.98 -5.94
C GLU A 56 -23.04 -26.58 -4.57
N LEU A 57 -21.74 -26.25 -4.51
CA LEU A 57 -21.11 -25.76 -3.29
C LEU A 57 -21.65 -24.39 -2.92
N MET A 58 -21.75 -23.46 -3.87
CA MET A 58 -22.24 -22.10 -3.63
C MET A 58 -23.70 -22.11 -3.14
N GLU A 59 -24.55 -22.99 -3.67
CA GLU A 59 -25.92 -23.22 -3.19
C GLU A 59 -25.93 -23.77 -1.76
N SER A 60 -25.02 -24.70 -1.43
CA SER A 60 -24.91 -25.27 -0.08
C SER A 60 -24.47 -24.27 1.00
N LEU A 61 -23.90 -23.12 0.60
CA LEU A 61 -23.38 -22.11 1.52
C LEU A 61 -24.46 -21.12 2.03
N ASP A 62 -25.71 -21.21 1.56
CA ASP A 62 -26.81 -20.29 1.87
C ASP A 62 -26.45 -18.82 1.56
N MET A 63 -26.05 -18.54 0.30
CA MET A 63 -25.63 -17.19 -0.13
C MET A 63 -26.68 -16.12 0.15
N ASN A 64 -27.97 -16.42 0.03
CA ASN A 64 -29.07 -15.51 0.34
C ASN A 64 -29.14 -15.05 1.81
N LYS A 65 -28.49 -15.76 2.74
CA LYS A 65 -28.36 -15.39 4.16
C LYS A 65 -26.95 -14.91 4.51
N THR A 66 -26.06 -14.84 3.52
CA THR A 66 -24.67 -14.41 3.69
C THR A 66 -24.59 -12.89 3.51
N ASP A 67 -24.16 -12.19 4.56
CA ASP A 67 -24.05 -10.73 4.56
C ASP A 67 -22.85 -10.27 3.73
N LEU A 68 -21.76 -11.03 3.78
CA LEU A 68 -20.51 -10.73 3.09
C LEU A 68 -19.86 -12.00 2.54
N MET A 69 -19.54 -12.00 1.25
CA MET A 69 -18.72 -13.01 0.61
C MET A 69 -17.40 -12.39 0.13
N VAL A 70 -16.26 -13.01 0.47
CA VAL A 70 -14.93 -12.51 0.11
C VAL A 70 -14.17 -13.57 -0.68
N ALA A 71 -13.82 -13.27 -1.92
CA ALA A 71 -13.08 -14.14 -2.82
C ALA A 71 -11.59 -13.73 -2.89
N VAL A 72 -10.70 -14.53 -2.29
CA VAL A 72 -9.27 -14.23 -2.16
C VAL A 72 -8.37 -15.40 -2.58
N THR A 73 -8.85 -16.22 -3.52
CA THR A 73 -8.08 -17.30 -4.16
C THR A 73 -6.89 -16.75 -4.96
N SER A 74 -6.03 -17.65 -5.47
CA SER A 74 -4.85 -17.28 -6.26
C SER A 74 -5.15 -16.66 -7.64
N SER A 75 -6.33 -16.86 -8.21
CA SER A 75 -6.74 -16.35 -9.52
C SER A 75 -7.71 -15.18 -9.38
N ASP A 76 -7.43 -14.09 -10.08
CA ASP A 76 -8.27 -12.89 -10.04
C ASP A 76 -9.59 -13.15 -10.78
N GLU A 77 -9.55 -13.91 -11.87
CA GLU A 77 -10.71 -14.33 -12.68
C GLU A 77 -11.64 -15.23 -11.85
N THR A 78 -11.04 -16.16 -11.10
CA THR A 78 -11.78 -17.01 -10.15
C THR A 78 -12.46 -16.15 -9.09
N ASN A 79 -11.77 -15.16 -8.53
CA ASN A 79 -12.34 -14.30 -7.49
C ASN A 79 -13.55 -13.49 -8.00
N VAL A 80 -13.44 -12.94 -9.21
CA VAL A 80 -14.54 -12.22 -9.87
C VAL A 80 -15.71 -13.15 -10.17
N LEU A 81 -15.46 -14.36 -10.68
CA LEU A 81 -16.50 -15.34 -10.97
C LEU A 81 -17.26 -15.78 -9.72
N ILE A 82 -16.56 -16.03 -8.61
CA ILE A 82 -17.22 -16.42 -7.36
C ILE A 82 -18.09 -15.26 -6.85
N CYS A 83 -17.61 -14.01 -6.93
CA CYS A 83 -18.41 -12.85 -6.54
C CYS A 83 -19.69 -12.72 -7.38
N LEU A 84 -19.58 -12.91 -8.70
CA LEU A 84 -20.74 -12.91 -9.61
C LEU A 84 -21.76 -13.99 -9.23
N MET A 85 -21.30 -15.23 -8.97
CA MET A 85 -22.17 -16.33 -8.52
C MET A 85 -22.84 -16.01 -7.18
N ALA A 86 -22.07 -15.54 -6.20
CA ALA A 86 -22.57 -15.18 -4.88
C ALA A 86 -23.65 -14.07 -4.96
N LYS A 87 -23.43 -13.05 -5.79
CA LYS A 87 -24.39 -11.96 -5.99
C LYS A 87 -25.68 -12.46 -6.64
N ASN A 88 -25.58 -13.31 -7.67
CA ASN A 88 -26.74 -13.93 -8.32
C ASN A 88 -27.54 -14.86 -7.40
N LEU A 89 -26.89 -15.48 -6.43
CA LEU A 89 -27.52 -16.32 -5.40
C LEU A 89 -28.05 -15.52 -4.20
N GLY A 90 -27.97 -14.18 -4.24
CA GLY A 90 -28.59 -13.29 -3.26
C GLY A 90 -27.71 -12.87 -2.08
N CYS A 91 -26.38 -13.00 -2.19
CA CYS A 91 -25.47 -12.48 -1.16
C CYS A 91 -25.58 -10.95 -1.03
N GLY A 92 -25.59 -10.45 0.21
CA GLY A 92 -25.74 -9.02 0.49
C GLY A 92 -24.64 -8.19 -0.15
N ARG A 93 -23.39 -8.50 0.19
CA ARG A 93 -22.19 -7.84 -0.34
C ARG A 93 -21.12 -8.83 -0.75
N VAL A 94 -20.39 -8.52 -1.81
CA VAL A 94 -19.29 -9.35 -2.33
C VAL A 94 -18.00 -8.53 -2.48
N ALA A 95 -16.87 -9.15 -2.16
CA ALA A 95 -15.55 -8.52 -2.24
C ALA A 95 -14.56 -9.45 -2.97
N ALA A 96 -13.87 -8.95 -3.97
CA ALA A 96 -12.90 -9.73 -4.75
C ALA A 96 -11.48 -9.20 -4.55
N ARG A 97 -10.51 -10.11 -4.41
CA ARG A 97 -9.10 -9.78 -4.59
C ARG A 97 -8.75 -9.77 -6.07
N VAL A 98 -8.30 -8.63 -6.57
CA VAL A 98 -7.84 -8.46 -7.96
C VAL A 98 -6.50 -7.74 -7.95
N ARG A 99 -5.47 -8.37 -8.51
CA ARG A 99 -4.07 -7.94 -8.37
C ARG A 99 -3.42 -7.60 -9.69
N ASN A 100 -3.88 -8.18 -10.79
CA ASN A 100 -3.31 -7.97 -12.11
C ASN A 100 -3.45 -6.49 -12.53
N PRO A 101 -2.34 -5.77 -12.78
CA PRO A 101 -2.40 -4.38 -13.23
C PRO A 101 -3.17 -4.15 -14.52
N GLU A 102 -3.26 -5.16 -15.39
CA GLU A 102 -4.02 -5.07 -16.64
C GLU A 102 -5.53 -4.89 -16.40
N TYR A 103 -6.00 -5.33 -15.24
CA TYR A 103 -7.40 -5.15 -14.82
C TYR A 103 -7.67 -3.80 -14.16
N ALA A 104 -6.64 -2.96 -13.90
CA ALA A 104 -6.83 -1.67 -13.23
C ALA A 104 -7.85 -0.78 -13.96
N ASN A 105 -7.81 -0.75 -15.30
CA ASN A 105 -8.77 0.01 -16.12
C ASN A 105 -10.15 -0.66 -16.21
N GLN A 106 -10.27 -1.94 -15.82
CA GLN A 106 -11.49 -2.73 -15.86
C GLN A 106 -12.22 -2.78 -14.51
N ILE A 107 -11.62 -2.22 -13.45
CA ILE A 107 -12.22 -2.18 -12.09
C ILE A 107 -13.64 -1.58 -12.12
N GLY A 108 -13.86 -0.50 -12.87
CA GLY A 108 -15.18 0.11 -13.03
C GLY A 108 -16.20 -0.86 -13.65
N PHE A 109 -15.80 -1.57 -14.70
CA PHE A 109 -16.61 -2.61 -15.33
C PHE A 109 -16.94 -3.75 -14.35
N PHE A 110 -15.98 -4.24 -13.57
CA PHE A 110 -16.24 -5.30 -12.58
C PHE A 110 -17.22 -4.85 -11.49
N LYS A 111 -17.13 -3.60 -11.03
CA LYS A 111 -18.07 -3.07 -10.04
C LYS A 111 -19.48 -2.91 -10.60
N GLU A 112 -19.60 -2.30 -11.78
CA GLU A 112 -20.91 -1.95 -12.35
C GLU A 112 -21.62 -3.13 -13.02
N GLN A 113 -20.89 -3.95 -13.79
CA GLN A 113 -21.47 -4.99 -14.63
C GLN A 113 -21.45 -6.37 -13.98
N LEU A 114 -20.45 -6.66 -13.13
CA LEU A 114 -20.34 -7.96 -12.45
C LEU A 114 -20.81 -7.92 -10.99
N GLY A 115 -21.26 -6.75 -10.52
CA GLY A 115 -21.83 -6.58 -9.18
C GLY A 115 -20.82 -6.77 -8.06
N VAL A 116 -19.53 -6.55 -8.31
CA VAL A 116 -18.48 -6.66 -7.30
C VAL A 116 -18.50 -5.39 -6.43
N ASP A 117 -18.99 -5.47 -5.20
CA ASP A 117 -19.15 -4.29 -4.33
C ASP A 117 -17.79 -3.71 -3.92
N PHE A 118 -16.81 -4.57 -3.62
CA PHE A 118 -15.48 -4.18 -3.18
C PHE A 118 -14.37 -4.92 -3.94
N ILE A 119 -13.30 -4.20 -4.26
CA ILE A 119 -12.09 -4.79 -4.84
C ILE A 119 -10.93 -4.45 -3.90
N THR A 120 -10.14 -5.47 -3.56
CA THR A 120 -8.91 -5.31 -2.80
C THR A 120 -7.70 -5.76 -3.62
N ASN A 121 -6.61 -5.02 -3.50
CA ASN A 121 -5.37 -5.30 -4.20
C ASN A 121 -4.19 -5.07 -3.24
N PRO A 122 -3.78 -6.11 -2.49
CA PRO A 122 -2.73 -5.97 -1.48
C PRO A 122 -1.43 -5.36 -2.02
N GLU A 123 -1.05 -5.70 -3.25
CA GLU A 123 0.15 -5.19 -3.89
C GLU A 123 0.04 -3.69 -4.23
N LEU A 124 -1.14 -3.21 -4.64
CA LEU A 124 -1.40 -1.79 -4.85
C LEU A 124 -1.47 -1.04 -3.51
N ASP A 125 -2.16 -1.60 -2.51
CA ASP A 125 -2.30 -1.00 -1.19
C ASP A 125 -0.92 -0.81 -0.53
N MET A 126 -0.04 -1.82 -0.63
CA MET A 126 1.36 -1.70 -0.24
C MET A 126 2.10 -0.62 -1.03
N ALA A 127 1.95 -0.60 -2.36
CA ALA A 127 2.62 0.41 -3.19
C ALA A 127 2.20 1.84 -2.84
N LEU A 128 0.91 2.07 -2.56
CA LEU A 128 0.41 3.36 -2.10
C LEU A 128 0.97 3.72 -0.73
N ASP A 129 1.03 2.76 0.19
CA ASP A 129 1.59 2.96 1.52
C ASP A 129 3.08 3.33 1.50
N VAL A 130 3.87 2.57 0.71
CA VAL A 130 5.29 2.83 0.50
C VAL A 130 5.52 4.15 -0.24
N ALA A 131 4.72 4.47 -1.25
CA ALA A 131 4.82 5.74 -1.95
C ALA A 131 4.54 6.91 -1.01
N ARG A 132 3.50 6.83 -0.16
CA ARG A 132 3.24 7.84 0.87
C ARG A 132 4.44 8.03 1.78
N TYR A 133 5.08 6.96 2.22
CA TYR A 133 6.31 7.01 3.02
C TYR A 133 7.48 7.70 2.31
N ILE A 134 7.78 7.29 1.08
CA ILE A 134 8.88 7.82 0.27
C ILE A 134 8.67 9.31 0.00
N LEU A 135 7.41 9.69 -0.25
CA LEU A 135 7.02 11.08 -0.49
C LEU A 135 6.94 11.92 0.81
N ARG A 136 7.07 11.33 2.02
CA ARG A 136 7.13 12.13 3.25
C ARG A 136 8.32 13.10 3.20
N GLY A 137 8.02 14.39 3.34
CA GLY A 137 9.01 15.47 3.23
C GLY A 137 9.46 15.75 1.78
N TYR A 138 8.95 15.03 0.78
CA TYR A 138 9.07 15.41 -0.62
C TYR A 138 8.22 16.67 -0.80
N SER A 139 8.87 17.82 -0.73
CA SER A 139 8.22 19.08 -1.03
C SER A 139 7.77 19.04 -2.49
N ALA A 140 6.46 18.86 -2.71
CA ALA A 140 5.64 19.19 -3.88
C ALA A 140 4.86 18.00 -4.49
N HIS A 141 3.81 17.55 -3.81
CA HIS A 141 2.58 17.23 -4.54
C HIS A 141 1.65 18.42 -4.41
N MET A 142 1.79 19.38 -5.32
CA MET A 142 0.81 20.46 -5.45
C MET A 142 -0.35 19.91 -6.29
N GLU A 143 -1.32 19.29 -5.64
CA GLU A 143 -2.60 19.06 -6.29
C GLU A 143 -3.20 20.42 -6.64
N SER A 144 -3.39 20.64 -7.93
CA SER A 144 -3.77 21.92 -8.50
C SER A 144 -5.27 21.94 -8.72
N PHE A 145 -5.96 22.77 -7.94
CA PHE A 145 -7.39 23.01 -8.04
C PHE A 145 -7.66 24.34 -8.74
N ALA A 146 -8.89 24.52 -9.24
CA ALA A 146 -9.34 25.75 -9.89
C ALA A 146 -8.42 26.23 -11.03
N GLY A 147 -7.98 25.31 -11.90
CA GLY A 147 -7.09 25.62 -13.02
C GLY A 147 -5.68 26.05 -12.63
N GLY A 148 -5.17 25.54 -11.50
CA GLY A 148 -3.80 25.81 -11.03
C GLY A 148 -3.64 27.00 -10.08
N LYS A 149 -4.75 27.64 -9.67
CA LYS A 149 -4.73 28.82 -8.79
C LYS A 149 -4.65 28.47 -7.30
N VAL A 150 -5.12 27.28 -6.94
CA VAL A 150 -5.13 26.77 -5.56
C VAL A 150 -4.31 25.50 -5.51
N GLY A 151 -3.43 25.42 -4.52
CA GLY A 151 -2.65 24.23 -4.23
C GLY A 151 -3.09 23.59 -2.91
N LEU A 152 -2.90 22.29 -2.81
CA LEU A 152 -2.84 21.56 -1.55
C LEU A 152 -1.41 21.05 -1.32
N PHE A 153 -0.91 21.09 -0.09
CA PHE A 153 0.46 20.71 0.27
C PHE A 153 0.50 20.08 1.66
N ASP A 154 1.10 18.90 1.81
CA ASP A 154 1.30 18.29 3.12
C ASP A 154 2.66 18.67 3.75
N VAL A 155 2.66 18.93 5.05
CA VAL A 155 3.83 19.37 5.82
C VAL A 155 3.96 18.55 7.10
N PRO A 156 4.97 17.68 7.21
CA PRO A 156 5.26 16.99 8.46
C PRO A 156 5.69 17.99 9.55
N MET A 157 5.16 17.88 10.77
CA MET A 157 5.48 18.78 11.87
C MET A 157 6.96 18.75 12.28
N GLN A 158 7.69 17.68 11.93
CA GLN A 158 9.14 17.61 12.12
C GLN A 158 9.91 18.64 11.26
N THR A 159 9.25 19.27 10.27
CA THR A 159 9.81 20.41 9.50
C THR A 159 9.53 21.77 10.16
N LEU A 160 8.66 21.77 11.16
CA LEU A 160 8.16 22.94 11.90
C LEU A 160 8.35 22.76 13.42
N PRO A 161 9.56 22.41 13.91
CA PRO A 161 9.76 22.09 15.32
C PRO A 161 9.38 23.24 16.28
N HIS A 162 9.50 24.49 15.81
CA HIS A 162 9.12 25.70 16.55
C HIS A 162 7.60 25.89 16.71
N LEU A 163 6.78 25.08 16.03
CA LEU A 163 5.33 25.09 16.12
C LEU A 163 4.76 23.94 16.96
N VAL A 164 5.59 22.95 17.33
CA VAL A 164 5.16 21.83 18.17
C VAL A 164 4.68 22.34 19.52
N GLY A 165 3.52 21.85 19.96
CA GLY A 165 2.86 22.24 21.21
C GLY A 165 2.06 23.55 21.13
N LYS A 166 2.07 24.28 20.01
CA LYS A 166 1.23 25.46 19.81
C LYS A 166 -0.16 25.07 19.31
N ARG A 167 -1.17 25.91 19.59
CA ARG A 167 -2.51 25.77 19.00
C ARG A 167 -2.55 26.48 17.65
N LEU A 168 -3.31 25.93 16.69
CA LEU A 168 -3.39 26.50 15.34
C LEU A 168 -3.79 27.98 15.31
N GLN A 169 -4.71 28.40 16.17
CA GLN A 169 -5.14 29.80 16.25
C GLN A 169 -4.04 30.77 16.72
N ASP A 170 -2.99 30.27 17.36
CA ASP A 170 -1.89 31.06 17.92
C ASP A 170 -0.68 31.12 16.95
N ILE A 171 -0.82 30.58 15.73
CA ILE A 171 0.25 30.46 14.73
C ILE A 171 -0.01 31.43 13.58
N ASP A 172 0.83 32.46 13.49
CA ASP A 172 0.72 33.52 12.49
C ASP A 172 1.22 33.08 11.10
N GLU A 173 2.11 32.09 11.06
CA GLU A 173 2.72 31.53 9.86
C GLU A 173 1.70 30.94 8.88
N PHE A 174 0.49 30.59 9.37
CA PHE A 174 -0.62 30.08 8.56
C PHE A 174 -1.65 31.15 8.16
N LYS A 175 -1.46 32.44 8.43
CA LYS A 175 -2.48 33.48 8.17
C LYS A 175 -3.05 33.53 6.74
N GLN A 176 -2.30 33.09 5.74
CA GLN A 176 -2.74 33.02 4.33
C GLN A 176 -2.87 31.59 3.80
N ILE A 177 -2.79 30.60 4.70
CA ILE A 177 -2.77 29.17 4.39
C ILE A 177 -3.76 28.47 5.32
N LEU A 178 -4.75 27.79 4.76
CA LEU A 178 -5.68 27.01 5.55
C LEU A 178 -5.06 25.65 5.90
N VAL A 179 -4.95 25.33 7.19
CA VAL A 179 -4.70 23.95 7.63
C VAL A 179 -6.04 23.19 7.54
N ALA A 180 -6.24 22.49 6.42
CA ALA A 180 -7.52 21.85 6.09
C ALA A 180 -7.73 20.53 6.85
N ALA A 181 -6.66 19.80 7.10
CA ALA A 181 -6.65 18.56 7.85
C ALA A 181 -5.28 18.36 8.50
N LEU A 182 -5.19 17.48 9.49
CA LEU A 182 -3.93 16.88 9.92
C LEU A 182 -4.08 15.37 9.98
N HIS A 183 -2.99 14.65 9.80
CA HIS A 183 -2.94 13.21 9.98
C HIS A 183 -2.15 12.87 11.24
N ARG A 184 -2.80 12.19 12.18
CA ARG A 184 -2.26 11.81 13.50
C ARG A 184 -2.64 10.36 13.78
N ASP A 185 -1.66 9.56 14.22
CA ASP A 185 -1.85 8.15 14.59
C ASP A 185 -2.60 7.27 13.57
N GLY A 186 -2.45 7.58 12.28
CA GLY A 186 -3.10 6.83 11.19
C GLY A 186 -4.47 7.37 10.77
N GLU A 187 -4.99 8.38 11.46
CA GLU A 187 -6.29 8.97 11.17
C GLU A 187 -6.17 10.40 10.63
N VAL A 188 -7.15 10.80 9.81
CA VAL A 188 -7.28 12.17 9.34
C VAL A 188 -8.21 12.94 10.28
N VAL A 189 -7.68 13.96 10.92
CA VAL A 189 -8.38 14.84 11.85
C VAL A 189 -8.63 16.18 11.16
N ILE A 190 -9.86 16.69 11.20
CA ILE A 190 -10.17 18.06 10.77
C ILE A 190 -9.91 18.98 11.96
N PRO A 191 -8.87 19.83 11.92
CA PRO A 191 -8.48 20.58 13.08
C PRO A 191 -9.36 21.82 13.29
N SER A 192 -9.45 22.25 14.54
CA SER A 192 -10.03 23.53 14.94
C SER A 192 -8.92 24.50 15.34
N GLY A 193 -9.25 25.78 15.55
CA GLY A 193 -8.28 26.75 16.07
C GLY A 193 -7.65 26.33 17.42
N ALA A 194 -8.37 25.56 18.24
CA ALA A 194 -7.88 25.07 19.52
C ALA A 194 -6.98 23.83 19.41
N THR A 195 -6.91 23.19 18.22
CA THR A 195 -6.12 21.98 18.01
C THR A 195 -4.64 22.27 18.23
N GLN A 196 -4.03 21.52 19.14
CA GLN A 196 -2.61 21.59 19.47
C GLN A 196 -1.82 20.70 18.51
N LEU A 197 -0.72 21.22 17.98
CA LEU A 197 0.14 20.50 17.04
C LEU A 197 1.13 19.59 17.76
N GLU A 198 1.25 18.35 17.29
CA GLU A 198 2.15 17.33 17.84
C GLU A 198 3.31 17.02 16.89
N GLU A 199 4.41 16.51 17.44
CA GLU A 199 5.64 16.27 16.67
C GLU A 199 5.43 15.30 15.49
N GLN A 200 4.51 14.35 15.63
CA GLN A 200 4.23 13.32 14.62
C GLN A 200 3.11 13.68 13.64
N ASP A 201 2.50 14.87 13.77
CA ASP A 201 1.43 15.30 12.86
C ASP A 201 1.96 15.53 11.44
N ILE A 202 1.08 15.30 10.46
CA ILE A 202 1.25 15.77 9.08
C ILE A 202 0.13 16.74 8.76
N LEU A 203 0.45 18.02 8.51
CA LEU A 203 -0.53 19.06 8.21
C LEU A 203 -0.86 19.08 6.72
N TYR A 204 -2.13 19.17 6.36
CA TYR A 204 -2.57 19.42 4.98
C TYR A 204 -2.94 20.89 4.82
N LEU A 205 -2.14 21.61 4.04
CA LEU A 205 -2.21 23.04 3.81
C LEU A 205 -2.90 23.33 2.48
N ILE A 206 -3.86 24.26 2.45
CA ILE A 206 -4.53 24.74 1.24
C ILE A 206 -4.34 26.24 1.11
N GLY A 207 -4.02 26.71 -0.09
CA GLY A 207 -3.85 28.14 -0.31
C GLY A 207 -3.55 28.49 -1.76
N ARG A 208 -3.25 29.78 -2.00
CA ARG A 208 -2.77 30.24 -3.31
C ARG A 208 -1.40 29.64 -3.60
N ARG A 209 -1.17 29.26 -4.85
CA ARG A 209 0.07 28.62 -5.31
C ARG A 209 1.31 29.44 -4.94
N GLU A 210 1.27 30.76 -5.10
CA GLU A 210 2.40 31.65 -4.82
C GLU A 210 2.72 31.69 -3.31
N THR A 211 1.68 31.69 -2.47
CA THR A 211 1.79 31.68 -1.01
C THR A 211 2.38 30.37 -0.52
N LEU A 212 1.86 29.23 -0.99
CA LEU A 212 2.37 27.90 -0.65
C LEU A 212 3.82 27.70 -1.10
N THR A 213 4.17 28.19 -2.31
CA THR A 213 5.55 28.11 -2.84
C THR A 213 6.52 28.98 -2.04
N SER A 214 6.04 30.09 -1.47
CA SER A 214 6.87 30.96 -0.63
C SER A 214 7.05 30.36 0.76
N PHE A 215 6.00 29.75 1.31
CA PHE A 215 6.05 29.00 2.57
C PHE A 215 7.02 27.80 2.47
N SER A 216 6.93 26.98 1.43
CA SER A 216 7.81 25.82 1.24
C SER A 216 9.28 26.18 1.03
N ARG A 217 9.57 27.31 0.37
CA ARG A 217 10.94 27.85 0.27
C ARG A 217 11.51 28.24 1.64
N GLY A 218 10.68 28.82 2.51
CA GLY A 218 11.05 29.12 3.90
C GLY A 218 11.39 27.87 4.71
N LEU A 219 10.65 26.78 4.50
CA LEU A 219 10.93 25.48 5.13
C LEU A 219 12.21 24.82 4.62
N SER A 220 12.51 24.99 3.33
CA SER A 220 13.71 24.44 2.69
C SER A 220 15.01 25.06 3.24
N LEU A 221 14.93 26.22 3.92
CA LEU A 221 16.06 26.88 4.58
C LEU A 221 16.31 26.39 6.02
N ILE A 222 15.36 25.67 6.63
CA ILE A 222 15.39 25.27 8.05
C ILE A 222 15.94 23.84 8.22
N GLY A 223 16.23 23.14 7.14
CA GLY A 223 17.02 21.91 7.18
C GLY A 223 17.25 21.36 5.79
N GLU A 224 18.50 21.05 5.47
CA GLU A 224 18.88 20.21 4.34
C GLU A 224 18.31 18.79 4.53
N ARG A 225 17.00 18.60 4.39
CA ARG A 225 16.43 17.26 4.26
C ARG A 225 16.35 16.95 2.77
N ARG A 226 17.18 15.99 2.33
CA ARG A 226 17.24 15.50 0.95
C ARG A 226 15.83 15.12 0.48
N VAL A 227 15.28 15.94 -0.41
CA VAL A 227 14.03 15.64 -1.12
C VAL A 227 14.28 14.38 -1.93
N THR A 228 13.53 13.32 -1.65
CA THR A 228 13.71 12.00 -2.28
C THR A 228 13.43 12.06 -3.78
N ARG A 229 14.46 12.15 -4.62
CA ARG A 229 14.33 12.28 -6.08
C ARG A 229 14.62 10.98 -6.81
N LYS A 230 15.64 10.24 -6.37
CA LYS A 230 16.07 8.99 -6.99
C LYS A 230 15.63 7.80 -6.14
N VAL A 231 14.85 6.89 -6.72
CA VAL A 231 14.39 5.67 -6.04
C VAL A 231 14.81 4.45 -6.84
N MET A 232 15.42 3.49 -6.14
CA MET A 232 15.73 2.18 -6.69
C MET A 232 14.78 1.14 -6.09
N ILE A 233 14.13 0.36 -6.96
CA ILE A 233 13.21 -0.71 -6.59
C ILE A 233 13.86 -2.04 -7.00
N LEU A 234 14.06 -2.91 -6.02
CA LEU A 234 14.60 -4.26 -6.21
C LEU A 234 13.43 -5.25 -6.23
N GLY A 235 13.17 -5.83 -7.40
CA GLY A 235 12.01 -6.67 -7.67
C GLY A 235 10.94 -5.94 -8.49
N GLY A 236 10.75 -6.39 -9.73
CA GLY A 236 9.82 -5.85 -10.71
C GLY A 236 8.46 -6.57 -10.74
N GLY A 237 8.12 -7.33 -9.71
CA GLY A 237 6.81 -7.98 -9.56
C GLY A 237 5.63 -7.01 -9.52
N ARG A 238 4.43 -7.48 -9.16
CA ARG A 238 3.21 -6.62 -9.13
C ARG A 238 3.37 -5.41 -8.20
N ALA A 239 3.90 -5.63 -7.00
CA ALA A 239 4.11 -4.58 -6.01
C ALA A 239 5.14 -3.54 -6.47
N GLY A 240 6.27 -3.98 -7.03
CA GLY A 240 7.28 -3.11 -7.62
C GLY A 240 6.75 -2.32 -8.82
N PHE A 241 5.93 -2.94 -9.67
CA PHE A 241 5.26 -2.26 -10.78
C PHE A 241 4.34 -1.13 -10.32
N TYR A 242 3.41 -1.39 -9.39
CA TYR A 242 2.51 -0.37 -8.88
C TYR A 242 3.26 0.76 -8.18
N LEU A 243 4.30 0.42 -7.42
CA LEU A 243 5.14 1.41 -6.76
C LEU A 243 5.87 2.29 -7.78
N ALA A 244 6.55 1.68 -8.75
CA ALA A 244 7.26 2.40 -9.81
C ALA A 244 6.31 3.35 -10.55
N GLN A 245 5.12 2.87 -10.95
CA GLN A 245 4.11 3.67 -11.61
C GLN A 245 3.68 4.88 -10.76
N ARG A 246 3.43 4.68 -9.46
CA ARG A 246 3.00 5.76 -8.55
C ARG A 246 4.11 6.79 -8.31
N LEU A 247 5.36 6.35 -8.18
CA LEU A 247 6.51 7.23 -7.98
C LEU A 247 6.84 8.04 -9.25
N LEU A 248 6.79 7.41 -10.42
CA LEU A 248 6.93 8.09 -11.72
C LEU A 248 5.86 9.16 -11.92
N ALA A 249 4.60 8.86 -11.61
CA ALA A 249 3.49 9.82 -11.66
C ALA A 249 3.68 11.01 -10.70
N SER A 250 4.51 10.84 -9.68
CA SER A 250 4.89 11.91 -8.73
C SER A 250 6.18 12.65 -9.14
N GLY A 251 6.75 12.32 -10.32
CA GLY A 251 7.91 13.01 -10.90
C GLY A 251 9.26 12.52 -10.38
N LEU A 252 9.34 11.38 -9.69
CA LEU A 252 10.60 10.82 -9.20
C LEU A 252 11.32 10.05 -10.31
N ILE A 253 12.64 9.98 -10.20
CA ILE A 253 13.50 9.17 -11.07
C ILE A 253 13.52 7.75 -10.48
N VAL A 254 13.01 6.79 -11.24
CA VAL A 254 12.85 5.41 -10.78
C VAL A 254 13.78 4.47 -11.56
N LYS A 255 14.59 3.70 -10.84
CA LYS A 255 15.30 2.53 -11.35
C LYS A 255 14.63 1.25 -10.83
N VAL A 256 14.40 0.27 -11.69
CA VAL A 256 13.86 -1.04 -11.30
C VAL A 256 14.86 -2.11 -11.70
N ILE A 257 15.27 -2.94 -10.73
CA ILE A 257 16.10 -4.12 -10.97
C ILE A 257 15.21 -5.36 -10.89
N GLU A 258 15.23 -6.17 -11.95
CA GLU A 258 14.43 -7.39 -12.07
C GLU A 258 15.24 -8.46 -12.80
N GLN A 259 15.17 -9.71 -12.33
CA GLN A 259 16.00 -10.80 -12.87
C GLN A 259 15.36 -11.44 -14.11
N SER A 260 14.02 -11.51 -14.16
CA SER A 260 13.32 -12.13 -15.28
C SER A 260 13.36 -11.22 -16.51
N GLU A 261 13.97 -11.70 -17.59
CA GLU A 261 14.04 -10.99 -18.87
C GLU A 261 12.64 -10.68 -19.44
N GLU A 262 11.74 -11.66 -19.41
CA GLU A 262 10.33 -11.48 -19.81
C GLU A 262 9.67 -10.35 -19.02
N ARG A 263 9.88 -10.34 -17.70
CA ARG A 263 9.34 -9.31 -16.83
C ARG A 263 9.96 -7.95 -17.11
N CYS A 264 11.27 -7.88 -17.34
CA CYS A 264 11.97 -6.64 -17.71
C CYS A 264 11.39 -6.03 -18.98
N ASN A 265 11.17 -6.84 -20.02
CA ASN A 265 10.55 -6.39 -21.27
C ASN A 265 9.15 -5.81 -21.04
N TYR A 266 8.32 -6.49 -20.24
CA TYR A 266 7.00 -5.98 -19.85
C TYR A 266 7.10 -4.63 -19.12
N LEU A 267 8.02 -4.51 -18.15
CA LEU A 267 8.21 -3.30 -17.35
C LEU A 267 8.69 -2.14 -18.20
N ALA A 268 9.67 -2.36 -19.09
CA ALA A 268 10.21 -1.34 -19.97
C ALA A 268 9.14 -0.80 -20.94
N GLY A 269 8.25 -1.66 -21.44
CA GLY A 269 7.12 -1.24 -22.27
C GLY A 269 6.03 -0.48 -21.52
N SER A 270 5.80 -0.83 -20.25
CA SER A 270 4.67 -0.33 -19.46
C SER A 270 5.01 0.89 -18.58
N LEU A 271 6.25 0.99 -18.09
CA LEU A 271 6.72 2.05 -17.18
C LEU A 271 7.56 3.09 -17.93
N LYS A 272 6.88 3.92 -18.73
CA LYS A 272 7.55 5.01 -19.47
C LYS A 272 8.23 5.96 -18.49
N GLY A 273 9.56 6.08 -18.61
CA GLY A 273 10.39 6.97 -17.78
C GLY A 273 11.12 6.29 -16.62
N ALA A 274 10.86 5.00 -16.35
CA ALA A 274 11.73 4.22 -15.48
C ALA A 274 12.93 3.65 -16.27
N LEU A 275 14.08 3.56 -15.62
CA LEU A 275 15.19 2.73 -16.08
C LEU A 275 14.98 1.31 -15.56
N VAL A 276 14.79 0.34 -16.45
CA VAL A 276 14.63 -1.07 -16.10
C VAL A 276 15.94 -1.79 -16.38
N ILE A 277 16.50 -2.43 -15.37
CA ILE A 277 17.77 -3.16 -15.42
C ILE A 277 17.47 -4.65 -15.23
N CYS A 278 17.84 -5.45 -16.22
CA CYS A 278 17.72 -6.90 -16.15
C CYS A 278 18.94 -7.46 -15.42
N GLY A 279 18.77 -7.92 -14.18
CA GLY A 279 19.87 -8.39 -13.35
C GLY A 279 19.41 -8.91 -11.99
N ASP A 280 20.34 -9.59 -11.30
CA ASP A 280 20.09 -10.10 -9.96
C ASP A 280 20.24 -8.95 -8.94
N GLY A 281 19.18 -8.68 -8.18
CA GLY A 281 19.21 -7.63 -7.17
C GLY A 281 20.20 -7.89 -6.04
N THR A 282 20.64 -9.14 -5.85
CA THR A 282 21.63 -9.55 -4.84
C THR A 282 23.08 -9.37 -5.30
N ASP A 283 23.30 -9.04 -6.57
CA ASP A 283 24.63 -8.75 -7.11
C ASP A 283 25.09 -7.35 -6.68
N LEU A 284 26.09 -7.32 -5.80
CA LEU A 284 26.64 -6.08 -5.25
C LEU A 284 27.37 -5.24 -6.30
N ASP A 285 28.01 -5.87 -7.26
CA ASP A 285 28.75 -5.17 -8.32
C ASP A 285 27.75 -4.44 -9.22
N LEU A 286 26.64 -5.11 -9.57
CA LEU A 286 25.53 -4.49 -10.29
C LEU A 286 24.94 -3.28 -9.53
N LEU A 287 24.68 -3.43 -8.22
CA LEU A 287 24.13 -2.33 -7.42
C LEU A 287 25.10 -1.14 -7.33
N GLN A 288 26.41 -1.40 -7.28
CA GLN A 288 27.43 -0.36 -7.30
C GLN A 288 27.51 0.34 -8.65
N ASP A 289 27.54 -0.41 -9.74
CA ASP A 289 27.51 0.13 -11.11
C ASP A 289 26.27 1.00 -11.34
N GLU A 290 25.14 0.61 -10.74
CA GLU A 290 23.89 1.37 -10.80
C GLU A 290 23.74 2.46 -9.74
N ASN A 291 24.83 2.77 -9.02
CA ASN A 291 24.98 3.87 -8.08
C ASN A 291 23.96 3.81 -6.92
N VAL A 292 23.79 2.64 -6.30
CA VAL A 292 22.87 2.46 -5.16
C VAL A 292 23.11 3.45 -4.02
N ALA A 293 24.37 3.82 -3.74
CA ALA A 293 24.73 4.76 -2.69
C ALA A 293 24.27 6.21 -2.96
N GLU A 294 23.97 6.56 -4.21
CA GLU A 294 23.41 7.87 -4.57
C GLU A 294 21.87 7.91 -4.53
N MET A 295 21.22 6.78 -4.25
CA MET A 295 19.76 6.72 -4.19
C MET A 295 19.26 7.40 -2.92
N ASP A 296 18.14 8.11 -3.04
CA ASP A 296 17.47 8.71 -1.89
C ASP A 296 16.55 7.71 -1.19
N ALA A 297 16.07 6.70 -1.91
CA ALA A 297 15.35 5.57 -1.36
C ALA A 297 15.68 4.25 -2.08
N LEU A 298 15.74 3.17 -1.30
CA LEU A 298 15.84 1.79 -1.78
C LEU A 298 14.64 0.99 -1.28
N VAL A 299 13.99 0.25 -2.17
CA VAL A 299 12.81 -0.55 -1.84
C VAL A 299 13.00 -1.97 -2.32
N SER A 300 13.04 -2.94 -1.40
CA SER A 300 13.13 -4.36 -1.72
C SER A 300 11.76 -5.04 -1.63
N VAL A 301 11.24 -5.48 -2.78
CA VAL A 301 9.86 -5.99 -2.95
C VAL A 301 9.81 -7.29 -3.74
N THR A 302 10.87 -8.11 -3.65
CA THR A 302 10.94 -9.42 -4.28
C THR A 302 9.94 -10.42 -3.68
N GLY A 303 9.93 -11.65 -4.21
CA GLY A 303 9.12 -12.75 -3.70
C GLY A 303 9.63 -13.38 -2.41
N ASN A 304 10.84 -13.02 -1.96
CA ASN A 304 11.56 -13.67 -0.87
C ASN A 304 11.80 -12.68 0.28
N ASP A 305 11.34 -13.01 1.49
CA ASP A 305 11.42 -12.12 2.65
C ASP A 305 12.87 -11.97 3.13
N GLU A 306 13.66 -13.06 3.09
CA GLU A 306 15.07 -13.08 3.49
C GLU A 306 15.93 -12.25 2.53
N GLU A 307 15.67 -12.34 1.22
CA GLU A 307 16.30 -11.51 0.20
C GLU A 307 15.96 -10.04 0.39
N ASN A 308 14.68 -9.71 0.62
CA ASN A 308 14.26 -8.33 0.86
C ASN A 308 14.97 -7.71 2.07
N LEU A 309 15.10 -8.49 3.15
CA LEU A 309 15.82 -8.07 4.35
C LEU A 309 17.30 -7.83 4.07
N MET A 310 17.97 -8.78 3.41
CA MET A 310 19.39 -8.66 3.05
C MET A 310 19.65 -7.40 2.21
N LEU A 311 18.86 -7.20 1.15
CA LEU A 311 18.96 -6.05 0.25
C LEU A 311 18.70 -4.72 0.96
N ALA A 312 17.75 -4.70 1.90
CA ALA A 312 17.49 -3.53 2.71
C ALA A 312 18.68 -3.20 3.64
N LEU A 313 19.23 -4.21 4.33
CA LEU A 313 20.42 -4.01 5.16
C LEU A 313 21.63 -3.53 4.35
N LEU A 314 21.82 -4.06 3.14
CA LEU A 314 22.85 -3.60 2.21
C LEU A 314 22.65 -2.13 1.83
N GLY A 315 21.43 -1.74 1.46
CA GLY A 315 21.11 -0.33 1.19
C GLY A 315 21.42 0.57 2.37
N LYS A 316 21.11 0.12 3.60
CA LYS A 316 21.41 0.87 4.82
C LYS A 316 22.91 1.02 5.06
N GLN A 317 23.68 -0.06 4.86
CA GLN A 317 25.13 -0.04 4.95
C GLN A 317 25.77 0.90 3.91
N GLN A 318 25.19 0.99 2.71
CA GLN A 318 25.61 1.92 1.65
C GLN A 318 25.18 3.38 1.91
N GLY A 319 24.50 3.66 3.03
CA GLY A 319 24.11 5.01 3.42
C GLY A 319 22.85 5.55 2.74
N VAL A 320 22.03 4.69 2.13
CA VAL A 320 20.75 5.10 1.55
C VAL A 320 19.84 5.68 2.64
N PRO A 321 19.30 6.91 2.50
CA PRO A 321 18.56 7.57 3.57
C PRO A 321 17.24 6.88 3.95
N LYS A 322 16.50 6.36 2.96
CA LYS A 322 15.22 5.68 3.16
C LYS A 322 15.29 4.26 2.62
N VAL A 323 15.21 3.28 3.49
CA VAL A 323 15.19 1.86 3.11
C VAL A 323 13.86 1.24 3.51
N VAL A 324 13.20 0.60 2.55
CA VAL A 324 11.93 -0.09 2.75
C VAL A 324 12.05 -1.55 2.35
N ALA A 325 11.61 -2.45 3.23
CA ALA A 325 11.60 -3.89 2.96
C ALA A 325 10.18 -4.45 2.99
N LYS A 326 9.82 -5.22 1.97
CA LYS A 326 8.58 -6.01 1.99
C LYS A 326 8.80 -7.30 2.76
N VAL A 327 7.85 -7.59 3.66
CA VAL A 327 7.79 -8.84 4.41
C VAL A 327 6.41 -9.47 4.37
N SER A 328 6.37 -10.79 4.31
CA SER A 328 5.14 -11.56 4.38
C SER A 328 4.73 -11.86 5.82
N ARG A 329 5.70 -11.96 6.73
CA ARG A 329 5.46 -12.35 8.14
C ARG A 329 5.38 -11.10 9.04
N SER A 330 4.23 -10.87 9.64
CA SER A 330 3.97 -9.70 10.48
C SER A 330 4.85 -9.64 11.74
N ASN A 331 5.20 -10.79 12.31
CA ASN A 331 6.06 -10.87 13.50
C ASN A 331 7.52 -10.43 13.25
N PHE A 332 7.95 -10.31 11.99
CA PHE A 332 9.29 -9.84 11.65
C PHE A 332 9.38 -8.31 11.54
N VAL A 333 8.24 -7.60 11.41
CA VAL A 333 8.22 -6.14 11.27
C VAL A 333 8.99 -5.42 12.40
N PRO A 334 8.74 -5.69 13.70
CA PRO A 334 9.43 -4.98 14.77
C PRO A 334 10.93 -5.28 14.83
N ILE A 335 11.33 -6.51 14.48
CA ILE A 335 12.73 -6.94 14.50
C ILE A 335 13.51 -6.23 13.40
N ILE A 336 12.92 -6.12 12.22
CA ILE A 336 13.53 -5.50 11.05
C ILE A 336 13.76 -4.00 11.28
N GLU A 337 12.79 -3.33 11.90
CA GLU A 337 12.93 -1.92 12.24
C GLU A 337 14.01 -1.70 13.31
N GLN A 338 14.17 -2.63 14.26
CA GLN A 338 15.28 -2.60 15.22
C GLN A 338 16.67 -2.80 14.58
N LEU A 339 16.75 -3.48 13.44
CA LEU A 339 17.98 -3.64 12.65
C LEU A 339 18.36 -2.38 11.85
N GLY A 340 17.60 -1.29 11.98
CA GLY A 340 17.88 0.00 11.35
C GLY A 340 17.27 0.16 9.96
N ILE A 341 16.40 -0.75 9.53
CA ILE A 341 15.60 -0.54 8.31
C ILE A 341 14.47 0.42 8.62
N ASP A 342 14.30 1.45 7.79
CA ASP A 342 13.43 2.58 8.13
C ASP A 342 11.94 2.24 8.08
N ARG A 343 11.54 1.25 7.28
CA ARG A 343 10.16 0.74 7.23
C ARG A 343 10.08 -0.70 6.73
N ALA A 344 9.37 -1.55 7.47
CA ALA A 344 8.96 -2.86 6.98
C ALA A 344 7.47 -2.86 6.61
N VAL A 345 7.12 -3.35 5.42
CA VAL A 345 5.73 -3.35 4.93
C VAL A 345 5.19 -4.74 4.68
N ASN A 346 3.97 -4.99 5.15
CA ASN A 346 3.27 -6.24 4.92
C ASN A 346 1.98 -5.99 4.11
N PRO A 347 1.94 -6.38 2.82
CA PRO A 347 0.78 -6.17 1.96
C PRO A 347 -0.52 -6.73 2.53
N VAL A 348 -0.46 -7.90 3.16
CA VAL A 348 -1.64 -8.58 3.71
C VAL A 348 -2.17 -7.85 4.93
N LEU A 349 -1.28 -7.33 5.79
CA LEU A 349 -1.70 -6.57 6.97
C LEU A 349 -2.34 -5.24 6.57
N ILE A 350 -1.73 -4.54 5.61
CA ILE A 350 -2.23 -3.25 5.10
C ILE A 350 -3.61 -3.39 4.45
N SER A 351 -3.81 -4.46 3.68
CA SER A 351 -5.04 -4.71 2.94
C SER A 351 -6.17 -5.28 3.81
N ALA A 352 -5.84 -5.98 4.88
CA ALA A 352 -6.83 -6.57 5.79
C ALA A 352 -7.31 -5.60 6.89
N GLY A 353 -6.49 -4.60 7.25
CA GLY A 353 -6.80 -3.55 8.23
C GLY A 353 -7.74 -2.49 7.67
#